data_AF-A0AAD0MM53-F1
#
_entry.id   AF-A0AAD0MM53-F1
#
_cell.length_a   1.000
_cell.length_b   1.000
_cell.length_c   1.000
_cell.angle_alpha   90.00
_cell.angle_beta   90.00
_cell.angle_gamma   90.00
#
_symmetry.space_group_name_H-M   'P 1'
#
loop_
_entity.id
_entity.type
_entity.pdbx_description
1 polymer ?
#
loop_
_entity_poly.entity_id
_entity_poly.type
_entity_poly.pdbx_seq_one_letter_code
_entity_poly.pdbx_strand_id
1 'polypeptide(L)'
;MNYLKKFYFSYIFLGITIILFSRAFSGEDNGVYLTIIFLFLANFTCFASEYLLIKYFEEKKQFDFQKRNEFLQHKQVRKGYVIFIGSQIFATLVIFFAFKMVF
;
A
#
# COMPACT_ATOMS: atom_id res chain seq x y z
N MET A 1 -8.99 12.45 -15.48
CA MET A 1 -8.06 12.50 -14.34
C MET A 1 -7.21 11.23 -14.37
N ASN A 2 -5.87 11.33 -14.39
CA ASN A 2 -5.02 10.16 -14.63
C ASN A 2 -4.87 9.34 -13.32
N TYR A 3 -5.51 8.17 -13.23
CA TYR A 3 -5.55 7.32 -12.02
C TYR A 3 -4.15 6.93 -11.52
N LEU A 4 -3.17 6.85 -12.43
CA LEU A 4 -1.76 6.62 -12.11
C LEU A 4 -1.16 7.70 -11.20
N LYS A 5 -1.61 8.95 -11.37
CA LYS A 5 -1.20 10.05 -10.48
C LYS A 5 -1.96 10.01 -9.15
N LYS A 6 -3.13 9.36 -9.09
CA LYS A 6 -3.96 9.27 -7.88
C LYS A 6 -3.36 8.38 -6.82
N PHE A 7 -2.97 7.16 -7.18
CA PHE A 7 -2.53 6.11 -6.25
C PHE A 7 -1.02 5.85 -6.28
N TYR A 8 -0.23 6.92 -6.35
CA TYR A 8 1.22 6.83 -6.52
C TYR A 8 1.90 5.95 -5.45
N PHE A 9 1.47 6.06 -4.19
CA PHE A 9 2.10 5.27 -3.13
C PHE A 9 1.77 3.79 -3.26
N SER A 10 0.52 3.45 -3.59
CA SER A 10 0.14 2.05 -3.82
C SER A 10 0.86 1.45 -5.02
N TYR A 11 1.11 2.20 -6.10
CA TYR A 11 1.90 1.70 -7.23
C TYR A 11 3.36 1.46 -6.88
N ILE A 12 3.99 2.34 -6.08
CA ILE A 12 5.36 2.11 -5.58
C ILE A 12 5.38 0.88 -4.66
N PHE A 13 4.41 0.80 -3.76
CA PHE A 13 4.29 -0.32 -2.83
C PHE A 13 4.10 -1.65 -3.58
N LEU A 14 3.32 -1.66 -4.66
CA LEU A 14 3.18 -2.81 -5.56
C LEU A 14 4.51 -3.23 -6.18
N GLY A 15 5.26 -2.28 -6.75
CA GLY A 15 6.58 -2.58 -7.31
C GLY A 15 7.53 -3.17 -6.27
N ILE A 16 7.60 -2.57 -5.08
CA ILE A 16 8.46 -3.01 -3.99
C ILE A 16 8.05 -4.40 -3.47
N THR A 17 6.75 -4.63 -3.25
CA THR A 17 6.26 -5.92 -2.72
C THR A 17 6.48 -7.05 -3.72
N ILE A 18 6.28 -6.81 -5.01
CA ILE A 18 6.59 -7.80 -6.05
C ILE A 18 8.07 -8.18 -6.00
N ILE A 19 8.98 -7.19 -5.92
CA ILE A 19 10.43 -7.46 -5.88
C ILE A 19 10.79 -8.27 -4.62
N LEU A 20 10.37 -7.79 -3.44
CA LEU A 20 10.74 -8.38 -2.15
C LEU A 20 10.16 -9.77 -1.92
N PHE A 21 8.92 -10.00 -2.36
CA PHE A 21 8.18 -11.23 -2.03
C PHE A 21 7.95 -12.15 -3.22
N SER A 22 8.54 -11.87 -4.39
CA SER A 22 8.45 -12.73 -5.59
C SER A 22 8.82 -14.20 -5.35
N ARG A 23 9.64 -14.49 -4.33
CA ARG A 23 10.11 -15.85 -4.00
C ARG A 23 9.74 -16.30 -2.58
N ALA A 24 8.87 -15.57 -1.89
CA ALA A 24 8.68 -15.72 -0.45
C ALA A 24 8.18 -17.12 -0.03
N PHE A 25 7.48 -17.83 -0.92
CA PHE A 25 6.94 -19.16 -0.67
C PHE A 25 7.45 -20.22 -1.66
N SER A 26 8.56 -19.98 -2.36
CA SER A 26 9.06 -20.85 -3.44
C SER A 26 9.39 -22.30 -3.04
N GLY A 27 9.47 -22.61 -1.75
CA GLY A 27 9.70 -23.96 -1.22
C GLY A 27 8.44 -24.76 -0.83
N GLU A 28 7.25 -24.16 -0.93
CA GLU A 28 5.98 -24.81 -0.59
C GLU A 28 5.35 -25.51 -1.81
N ASP A 29 4.60 -26.60 -1.61
CA ASP A 29 3.92 -27.35 -2.69
C ASP A 29 3.02 -26.45 -3.57
N ASN A 30 2.49 -25.37 -2.99
CA ASN A 30 1.68 -24.35 -3.67
C ASN A 30 2.30 -22.95 -3.62
N GLY A 31 3.62 -22.85 -3.58
CA GLY A 31 4.37 -21.62 -3.35
C GLY A 31 4.01 -20.44 -4.25
N VAL A 32 3.74 -20.71 -5.54
CA VAL A 32 3.32 -19.67 -6.49
C VAL A 32 1.94 -19.11 -6.13
N TYR A 33 0.98 -19.97 -5.82
CA TYR A 33 -0.37 -19.55 -5.44
C TYR A 33 -0.36 -18.76 -4.12
N LEU A 34 0.40 -19.22 -3.12
CA LEU A 34 0.56 -18.52 -1.84
C LEU A 34 1.19 -17.14 -2.04
N THR A 35 2.21 -17.04 -2.90
CA THR A 35 2.85 -15.77 -3.24
C THR A 35 1.87 -14.81 -3.92
N ILE A 36 1.08 -15.28 -4.87
CA ILE A 36 0.08 -14.45 -5.57
C ILE A 36 -0.99 -13.96 -4.60
N ILE A 37 -1.53 -14.83 -3.74
CA ILE A 37 -2.55 -14.46 -2.74
C ILE A 37 -1.99 -13.44 -1.75
N PHE A 38 -0.77 -13.68 -1.25
CA PHE A 38 -0.08 -12.74 -0.36
C PHE A 38 0.09 -11.37 -1.00
N LEU A 39 0.63 -11.33 -2.23
CA LEU A 39 0.83 -10.09 -2.98
C LEU A 39 -0.48 -9.38 -3.23
N PHE A 40 -1.53 -10.10 -3.61
CA PHE A 40 -2.86 -9.53 -3.81
C PHE A 40 -3.40 -8.90 -2.53
N LEU A 41 -3.33 -9.60 -1.40
CA LEU A 41 -3.88 -9.14 -0.13
C LEU A 41 -3.16 -7.89 0.40
N ALA A 42 -1.83 -7.91 0.38
CA ALA A 42 -1.01 -6.80 0.83
C ALA A 42 -1.25 -5.55 -0.04
N ASN A 43 -1.27 -5.72 -1.37
CA ASN A 43 -1.46 -4.59 -2.27
C ASN A 43 -2.90 -4.08 -2.28
N PHE A 44 -3.90 -4.96 -2.25
CA PHE A 44 -5.30 -4.55 -2.17
C PHE A 44 -5.56 -3.68 -0.93
N THR A 45 -5.00 -4.10 0.22
CA THR A 45 -5.11 -3.35 1.48
C THR A 45 -4.44 -1.98 1.37
N CYS A 46 -3.29 -1.90 0.70
CA CYS A 46 -2.59 -0.64 0.42
C CYS A 46 -3.44 0.30 -0.44
N PHE A 47 -3.97 -0.20 -1.56
CA PHE A 47 -4.83 0.57 -2.47
C PHE A 47 -6.11 1.07 -1.78
N ALA A 48 -6.81 0.20 -1.04
CA ALA A 48 -8.02 0.56 -0.31
C ALA A 48 -7.73 1.64 0.75
N SER A 49 -6.62 1.50 1.47
CA SER A 49 -6.23 2.44 2.52
C SER A 49 -5.78 3.79 1.93
N GLU A 50 -5.02 3.81 0.83
CA GLU A 50 -4.67 5.06 0.14
C GLU A 50 -5.93 5.75 -0.41
N TYR A 51 -6.89 4.99 -0.95
CA TYR A 51 -8.17 5.53 -1.39
C TYR A 51 -8.92 6.24 -0.27
N LEU A 52 -9.06 5.59 0.89
CA LEU A 52 -9.74 6.16 2.06
C LEU A 52 -9.02 7.41 2.56
N LEU A 53 -7.68 7.39 2.58
CA LEU A 53 -6.88 8.54 3.01
C LEU A 53 -7.05 9.74 2.07
N ILE A 54 -7.03 9.50 0.75
CA ILE A 54 -7.26 10.55 -0.25
C ILE A 54 -8.66 11.13 -0.07
N LYS A 55 -9.68 10.28 0.03
CA LYS A 55 -11.07 10.70 0.18
C LYS A 55 -11.27 11.52 1.46
N TYR A 56 -10.66 11.10 2.57
CA TYR A 56 -10.69 11.82 3.85
C TYR A 56 -10.13 13.26 3.74
N PHE A 57 -9.02 13.44 3.01
CA PHE A 57 -8.43 14.78 2.82
C PHE A 57 -9.18 15.64 1.78
N GLU A 58 -9.75 15.01 0.74
CA GLU A 58 -10.64 15.67 -0.22
C GLU A 58 -11.89 16.23 0.49
N GLU A 59 -12.54 15.43 1.35
CA GLU A 59 -13.74 15.83 2.10
C GLU A 59 -13.48 16.97 3.09
N LYS A 60 -12.28 17.01 3.68
CA LYS A 60 -11.89 18.10 4.60
C LYS A 60 -11.45 19.39 3.90
N LYS A 61 -11.54 19.47 2.56
CA LYS A 61 -11.00 20.57 1.74
C LYS A 61 -9.52 20.88 2.02
N GLN A 62 -8.79 19.93 2.59
CA GLN A 62 -7.38 20.08 2.92
C GLN A 62 -6.48 19.77 1.73
N PHE A 63 -7.03 19.13 0.71
CA PHE A 63 -6.29 18.72 -0.46
C PHE A 63 -7.16 18.78 -1.70
N ASP A 64 -6.71 19.53 -2.70
CA ASP A 64 -7.21 19.45 -4.05
C ASP A 64 -6.19 18.68 -4.90
N PHE A 65 -6.64 17.63 -5.58
CA PHE A 65 -5.80 16.77 -6.40
C PHE A 65 -5.08 17.53 -7.52
N GLN A 66 -5.65 18.67 -7.94
CA GLN A 66 -5.05 19.55 -8.94
C GLN A 66 -3.79 20.28 -8.43
N LYS A 67 -3.64 20.48 -7.11
CA LYS A 67 -2.49 21.15 -6.46
C LYS A 67 -1.57 20.17 -5.73
N ARG A 68 -1.23 19.06 -6.39
CA ARG A 68 -0.38 18.00 -5.79
C ARG A 68 1.01 18.48 -5.32
N ASN A 69 1.54 19.57 -5.88
CA ASN A 69 2.80 20.13 -5.39
C ASN A 69 2.68 20.76 -3.98
N GLU A 70 1.48 21.18 -3.57
CA GLU A 70 1.17 21.66 -2.21
C GLU A 70 0.79 20.49 -1.26
N PHE A 71 0.46 19.32 -1.80
CA PHE A 71 0.04 18.13 -1.05
C PHE A 71 1.03 17.68 0.01
N LEU A 72 2.31 17.57 -0.38
CA LEU A 72 3.39 17.17 0.50
C LEU A 72 3.86 18.32 1.41
N GLN A 73 3.48 19.56 1.08
CA GLN A 73 3.78 20.73 1.90
C GLN A 73 2.81 20.88 3.08
N HIS A 74 1.58 20.39 2.97
CA HIS A 74 0.66 20.33 4.10
C HIS A 74 1.13 19.33 5.17
N LYS A 75 1.62 19.86 6.30
CA LYS A 75 2.19 19.08 7.41
C LYS A 75 1.25 17.98 7.94
N GLN A 76 -0.07 18.23 7.96
CA GLN A 76 -1.08 17.25 8.40
C GLN A 76 -1.24 16.09 7.41
N VAL A 77 -1.28 16.40 6.11
CA VAL A 77 -1.35 15.39 5.03
C VAL A 77 -0.10 14.52 5.06
N ARG A 78 1.08 15.13 5.15
CA ARG A 78 2.36 14.42 5.28
C ARG A 78 2.36 13.47 6.47
N LYS A 79 1.89 13.92 7.65
CA LYS A 79 1.79 13.06 8.85
C LYS A 79 0.85 11.87 8.61
N GLY A 80 -0.30 12.10 7.97
CA GLY A 80 -1.24 11.04 7.60
C GLY A 80 -0.60 9.98 6.69
N TYR A 81 0.12 10.41 5.66
CA TYR A 81 0.83 9.50 4.75
C TYR A 81 1.98 8.74 5.40
N VAL A 82 2.73 9.37 6.31
CA VAL A 82 3.79 8.69 7.08
C VAL A 82 3.19 7.59 7.96
N ILE A 83 2.09 7.88 8.66
CA ILE A 83 1.38 6.88 9.48
C ILE A 83 0.82 5.76 8.60
N PHE A 84 0.25 6.12 7.44
CA PHE A 84 -0.23 5.15 6.46
C PHE A 84 0.89 4.22 5.99
N ILE A 85 2.04 4.74 5.57
CA ILE A 85 3.18 3.93 5.12
C ILE A 85 3.65 3.00 6.25
N GLY A 86 3.82 3.53 7.46
CA GLY A 86 4.23 2.73 8.62
C GLY A 86 3.24 1.60 8.94
N SER A 87 1.94 1.91 8.91
CA SER A 87 0.87 0.93 9.11
C SER A 87 0.88 -0.15 8.03
N GLN A 88 1.07 0.21 6.76
CA GLN A 88 1.12 -0.75 5.66
C GLN A 88 2.33 -1.68 5.75
N ILE A 89 3.51 -1.15 6.10
CA ILE A 89 4.70 -1.98 6.34
C ILE A 89 4.43 -2.97 7.48
N PHE A 90 3.88 -2.49 8.60
CA PHE A 90 3.57 -3.35 9.74
C PHE A 90 2.54 -4.42 9.39
N ALA A 91 1.43 -4.05 8.74
CA ALA A 91 0.38 -4.99 8.31
C ALA A 91 0.95 -6.05 7.35
N THR A 92 1.80 -5.65 6.41
CA THR A 92 2.42 -6.57 5.45
C THR A 92 3.34 -7.56 6.14
N LEU A 93 4.11 -7.12 7.12
CA LEU A 93 4.94 -8.02 7.93
C LEU A 93 4.08 -9.00 8.73
N VAL A 94 3.02 -8.53 9.39
CA VAL A 94 2.09 -9.39 10.15
C VAL A 94 1.46 -10.44 9.25
N ILE A 95 0.94 -10.03 8.07
CA ILE A 95 0.36 -10.95 7.09
C ILE A 95 1.42 -11.95 6.61
N PHE A 96 2.64 -11.49 6.33
CA PHE A 96 3.73 -12.34 5.86
C PHE A 96 4.08 -13.43 6.89
N PHE A 97 4.28 -13.04 8.16
CA PHE A 97 4.56 -14.00 9.23
C PHE A 97 3.40 -14.95 9.49
N ALA A 98 2.15 -14.47 9.41
CA ALA A 98 0.98 -15.32 9.54
C ALA A 98 0.94 -16.39 8.43
N PHE A 99 1.17 -16.00 7.18
CA PHE A 99 1.26 -16.93 6.06
C PHE A 99 2.40 -17.93 6.25
N LYS A 100 3.57 -17.48 6.71
CA LYS A 100 4.74 -18.35 6.90
C LYS A 100 4.64 -19.31 8.08
N MET A 101 3.76 -19.05 9.05
CA MET A 101 3.48 -19.97 10.15
C MET A 101 2.40 -20.99 9.81
N VAL A 102 1.46 -20.62 8.92
CA VAL A 102 0.32 -21.47 8.54
C VAL A 102 0.68 -22.39 7.36
N PHE A 103 1.53 -21.91 6.45
CA PHE A 103 2.01 -22.62 5.27
C PHE A 103 3.53 -22.70 5.30
#